data_AF-A0A1N6W9I4-F1
#
_entry.id   AF-A0A1N6W9I4-F1
#
_cell.length_a   1.000
_cell.length_b   1.000
_cell.length_c   1.000
_cell.angle_alpha   90.00
_cell.angle_beta   90.00
_cell.angle_gamma   90.00
#
_symmetry.space_group_name_H-M   'P 1'
#
loop_
_entity.id
_entity.type
_entity.pdbx_description
1 polymer ?
#
loop_
_entity_poly.entity_id
_entity_poly.type
_entity_poly.pdbx_seq_one_letter_code
_entity_poly.pdbx_strand_id
1 'polypeptide(L)'
;MSQNDRAYSEKRDFIRMQLETPVTLHHAGKEIQALCLDLSSTGMQVEANCQVAMGDQVRVHIPSEHSELKGLDAHAEVVRVTPLEDGRTAIGLAILSMS
;
A
#
# COMPACT_ATOMS: atom_id res chain seq x y z
N MET A 1 -7.23 24.02 -35.49
CA MET A 1 -6.80 22.60 -35.47
C MET A 1 -5.48 22.56 -34.72
N SER A 2 -5.51 22.47 -33.38
CA SER A 2 -5.60 21.25 -32.57
C SER A 2 -4.32 20.42 -32.59
N GLN A 3 -3.50 20.57 -31.55
CA GLN A 3 -3.03 19.39 -30.81
C GLN A 3 -2.78 19.79 -29.36
N ASN A 4 -3.61 19.20 -28.50
CA ASN A 4 -3.58 19.23 -27.06
C ASN A 4 -2.15 19.08 -26.50
N ASP A 5 -1.63 20.15 -25.88
CA ASP A 5 -0.74 20.03 -24.73
C ASP A 5 -1.54 19.49 -23.55
N ARG A 6 -1.93 18.21 -23.62
CA ARG A 6 -2.21 17.42 -22.43
C ARG A 6 -0.84 17.10 -21.84
N ALA A 7 -0.25 18.10 -21.19
CA ALA A 7 0.73 17.89 -20.16
C ALA A 7 0.01 17.09 -19.06
N TYR A 8 -0.04 15.77 -19.25
CA TYR A 8 -0.38 14.82 -18.22
C TYR A 8 0.81 14.89 -17.27
N SER A 9 0.82 15.92 -16.41
CA SER A 9 1.73 16.02 -15.29
C SER A 9 1.57 14.71 -14.56
N GLU A 10 2.58 13.87 -14.66
CA GLU A 10 2.68 12.64 -13.91
C GLU A 10 2.56 13.06 -12.44
N LYS A 11 1.37 12.92 -11.85
CA LYS A 11 1.00 13.52 -10.54
C LYS A 11 1.75 12.86 -9.36
N ARG A 12 2.71 11.99 -9.64
CA ARG A 12 3.40 11.15 -8.66
C ARG A 12 4.90 11.35 -8.84
N ASP A 13 5.55 11.81 -7.78
CA ASP A 13 7.00 12.03 -7.74
C ASP A 13 7.80 10.73 -7.54
N PHE A 14 7.17 9.57 -7.69
CA PHE A 14 7.75 8.27 -7.39
C PHE A 14 7.18 7.15 -8.26
N ILE A 15 8.04 6.20 -8.61
CA ILE A 15 7.70 5.00 -9.38
C ILE A 15 7.01 4.00 -8.45
N ARG A 16 5.89 3.43 -8.89
CA ARG A 16 5.21 2.32 -8.23
C ARG A 16 5.47 1.02 -8.99
N MET A 17 6.10 0.07 -8.32
CA MET A 17 6.24 -1.29 -8.79
C MET A 17 4.91 -2.02 -8.57
N GLN A 18 4.32 -2.58 -9.63
CA GLN A 18 3.18 -3.49 -9.50
C GLN A 18 3.69 -4.85 -9.07
N LEU A 19 3.12 -5.36 -7.99
CA LEU A 19 3.50 -6.62 -7.37
C LEU A 19 2.31 -7.13 -6.58
N GLU A 20 1.85 -8.34 -6.88
CA GLU A 20 0.76 -9.02 -6.16
C GLU A 20 1.36 -9.96 -5.08
N THR A 21 1.90 -9.38 -4.01
CA THR A 21 2.58 -10.14 -2.95
C THR A 21 1.73 -10.19 -1.68
N PRO A 22 1.58 -11.37 -1.04
CA PRO A 22 0.95 -11.47 0.27
C PRO A 22 1.70 -10.65 1.33
N VAL A 23 0.97 -9.90 2.13
CA VAL A 23 1.51 -9.08 3.22
C VAL A 23 0.71 -9.26 4.49
N THR A 24 1.33 -9.00 5.63
CA THR A 24 0.64 -8.95 6.92
C THR A 24 0.51 -7.49 7.36
N LEU A 25 -0.74 -7.06 7.59
CA LEU A 25 -1.08 -5.76 8.12
C LEU A 25 -1.37 -5.89 9.62
N HIS A 26 -0.66 -5.17 10.45
CA HIS A 26 -0.93 -5.08 11.89
C HIS A 26 -1.68 -3.79 12.18
N HIS A 27 -2.90 -3.92 12.72
CA HIS A 27 -3.75 -2.79 13.07
C HIS A 27 -4.61 -3.13 14.29
N ALA A 28 -4.74 -2.21 15.25
CA ALA A 28 -5.53 -2.37 16.48
C ALA A 28 -5.26 -3.69 17.24
N GLY A 29 -3.99 -4.14 17.27
CA GLY A 29 -3.58 -5.38 17.94
C GLY A 29 -3.95 -6.66 17.19
N LYS A 30 -4.45 -6.56 15.95
CA LYS A 30 -4.78 -7.70 15.08
C LYS A 30 -3.78 -7.83 13.95
N GLU A 31 -3.55 -9.06 13.53
CA GLU A 31 -2.85 -9.38 12.29
C GLU A 31 -3.89 -9.67 11.21
N ILE A 32 -3.76 -9.00 10.07
CA ILE A 32 -4.70 -9.03 8.96
C ILE A 32 -3.91 -9.46 7.73
N GLN A 33 -4.34 -10.57 7.11
CA GLN A 33 -3.79 -11.00 5.83
C GLN A 33 -4.29 -10.06 4.74
N ALA A 34 -3.37 -9.60 3.90
CA ALA A 34 -3.65 -8.65 2.84
C ALA A 34 -2.81 -8.97 1.60
N LEU A 35 -3.16 -8.35 0.47
CA LEU A 35 -2.40 -8.41 -0.77
C LEU A 35 -1.86 -7.01 -1.06
N CYS A 36 -0.54 -6.85 -1.15
CA CYS A 36 0.03 -5.66 -1.73
C CYS A 36 -0.19 -5.73 -3.24
N LEU A 37 -0.65 -4.63 -3.85
CA LEU A 37 -0.91 -4.52 -5.29
C LEU A 37 0.16 -3.66 -5.98
N ASP A 38 0.61 -2.62 -5.28
CA ASP A 38 1.70 -1.77 -5.71
C ASP A 38 2.53 -1.26 -4.52
N LEU A 39 3.82 -1.03 -4.77
CA LEU A 39 4.78 -0.53 -3.78
C LEU A 39 5.68 0.54 -4.40
N SER A 40 6.05 1.53 -3.59
CA SER A 40 7.04 2.56 -3.89
C SER A 40 7.84 2.90 -2.64
N SER A 41 8.83 3.79 -2.77
CA SER A 41 9.61 4.28 -1.64
C SER A 41 8.80 5.06 -0.60
N THR A 42 7.65 5.64 -0.99
CA THR A 42 6.86 6.55 -0.14
C THR A 42 5.48 6.00 0.23
N GLY A 43 5.09 4.86 -0.33
CA GLY A 43 3.73 4.37 -0.17
C GLY A 43 3.49 3.03 -0.85
N MET A 44 2.34 2.45 -0.56
CA MET A 44 1.86 1.21 -1.17
C MET A 44 0.33 1.19 -1.22
N GLN A 45 -0.21 0.34 -2.07
CA GLN A 45 -1.62 -0.01 -2.06
C GLN A 45 -1.76 -1.47 -1.63
N VAL A 46 -2.56 -1.70 -0.59
CA VAL A 46 -2.91 -3.04 -0.11
C VAL A 46 -4.40 -3.27 -0.20
N GLU A 47 -4.79 -4.53 -0.29
CA GLU A 47 -6.16 -4.96 -0.29
C GLU A 47 -6.37 -5.98 0.83
N ALA A 48 -7.38 -5.75 1.66
CA ALA A 48 -7.63 -6.57 2.83
C ALA A 48 -9.12 -6.64 3.16
N ASN A 49 -9.54 -7.73 3.81
CA ASN A 49 -10.85 -7.83 4.43
C ASN A 49 -10.78 -7.28 5.87
N CYS A 50 -10.72 -5.96 5.99
CA CYS A 50 -10.71 -5.28 7.29
C CYS A 50 -11.41 -3.92 7.23
N GLN A 51 -11.76 -3.44 8.41
CA GLN A 51 -12.24 -2.07 8.60
C GLN A 51 -11.08 -1.24 9.12
N VAL A 52 -10.68 -0.23 8.34
CA VAL A 52 -9.71 0.80 8.70
C VAL A 52 -10.28 2.16 8.36
N ALA A 53 -9.84 3.18 9.09
CA ALA A 53 -10.19 4.56 8.86
C ALA A 53 -9.01 5.36 8.28
N MET A 54 -9.34 6.46 7.62
CA MET A 54 -8.35 7.46 7.22
C MET A 54 -7.62 7.99 8.46
N GLY A 55 -6.29 8.10 8.38
CA GLY A 55 -5.43 8.52 9.48
C GLY A 55 -5.00 7.40 10.43
N ASP A 56 -5.53 6.18 10.26
CA ASP A 56 -5.08 5.05 11.08
C ASP A 56 -3.60 4.74 10.80
N GLN A 57 -2.86 4.49 11.88
CA GLN A 57 -1.50 3.97 11.78
C GLN A 57 -1.52 2.45 11.74
N VAL A 58 -0.70 1.90 10.84
CA VAL A 58 -0.57 0.47 10.60
C VAL A 58 0.91 0.10 10.51
N ARG A 59 1.24 -1.14 10.82
CA ARG A 59 2.52 -1.74 10.44
C ARG A 59 2.26 -2.75 9.32
N VAL A 60 3.07 -2.69 8.27
CA VAL A 60 3.03 -3.63 7.15
C VAL A 60 4.30 -4.47 7.19
N HIS A 61 4.12 -5.77 7.06
CA HIS A 61 5.21 -6.74 6.89
C HIS A 61 5.08 -7.44 5.54
N ILE A 62 6.08 -7.29 4.68
CA ILE A 62 6.22 -8.04 3.43
C ILE A 62 7.35 -9.06 3.63
N PRO A 63 7.05 -10.38 3.61
CA PRO A 63 8.09 -11.40 3.77
C PRO A 63 9.04 -11.34 2.57
N SER A 64 10.31 -11.63 2.82
CA SER A 64 11.27 -11.84 1.73
C SER A 64 11.12 -13.25 1.18
N GLU A 65 11.06 -13.38 -0.15
CA GLU A 65 11.09 -14.69 -0.83
C GLU A 65 12.50 -15.31 -0.85
N HIS A 66 13.53 -14.52 -0.56
CA HIS A 66 14.92 -14.97 -0.47
C HIS A 66 15.40 -14.89 0.98
N SER A 67 15.82 -16.02 1.54
CA SER A 67 16.28 -16.14 2.95
C SER A 67 17.46 -15.21 3.31
N GLU A 68 18.21 -14.74 2.32
CA GLU A 68 19.35 -13.83 2.49
C GLU A 68 18.94 -12.35 2.55
N LEU A 69 17.72 -12.02 2.14
CA LEU A 69 17.19 -10.66 2.17
C LEU A 69 16.20 -10.51 3.33
N LYS A 70 16.29 -9.39 4.05
CA LYS A 70 15.29 -9.05 5.06
C LYS A 70 13.97 -8.68 4.37
N GLY A 71 12.86 -9.16 4.92
CA GLY A 71 11.53 -8.67 4.52
C GLY A 71 11.39 -7.16 4.77
N LEU A 72 10.38 -6.54 4.16
CA LEU A 72 10.08 -5.13 4.37
C LEU A 72 9.18 -4.99 5.60
N ASP A 73 9.67 -4.29 6.63
CA ASP A 73 8.85 -3.82 7.74
C ASP A 73 8.66 -2.31 7.65
N ALA A 74 7.42 -1.86 7.49
CA ALA A 74 7.10 -0.45 7.34
C ALA A 74 6.01 -0.01 8.33
N HIS A 75 6.19 1.17 8.92
CA HIS A 75 5.11 1.91 9.58
C HIS A 75 4.48 2.86 8.57
N ALA A 76 3.16 2.87 8.50
CA ALA A 76 2.43 3.64 7.51
C ALA A 76 1.13 4.24 8.07
N GLU A 77 0.64 5.27 7.39
CA GLU A 77 -0.66 5.90 7.65
C GLU A 77 -1.64 5.58 6.52
N VAL A 78 -2.89 5.31 6.87
CA VAL A 78 -3.98 5.15 5.91
C VAL A 78 -4.37 6.51 5.33
N VAL A 79 -4.04 6.72 4.05
CA VAL A 79 -4.33 7.98 3.31
C VAL A 79 -5.41 7.82 2.25
N ARG A 80 -5.90 6.59 2.04
CA ARG A 80 -7.07 6.34 1.19
C ARG A 80 -7.75 5.04 1.61
N VAL A 81 -9.08 5.04 1.64
CA VAL A 81 -9.90 3.85 1.86
C VAL A 81 -10.93 3.77 0.72
N THR A 82 -11.00 2.63 0.04
CA THR A 82 -11.92 2.40 -1.07
C THR A 82 -12.56 1.02 -0.91
N PRO A 83 -13.85 0.94 -0.52
CA PRO A 83 -14.57 -0.33 -0.47
C PRO A 83 -14.63 -0.99 -1.84
N LEU A 84 -14.52 -2.31 -1.89
CA LEU A 84 -14.67 -3.13 -3.09
C LEU A 84 -15.97 -3.93 -3.03
N GLU A 85 -16.40 -4.46 -4.18
CA GLU A 85 -17.73 -5.10 -4.34
C GLU A 85 -17.91 -6.40 -3.55
N ASP A 86 -16.83 -7.01 -3.06
CA ASP A 86 -16.82 -8.30 -2.36
C ASP A 86 -16.55 -8.18 -0.85
N GLY A 87 -16.66 -6.98 -0.30
CA GLY A 87 -16.40 -6.71 1.11
C GLY A 87 -14.92 -6.53 1.45
N ARG A 88 -14.01 -6.68 0.47
CA ARG A 88 -12.63 -6.23 0.63
C ARG A 88 -12.57 -4.70 0.59
N THR A 89 -11.46 -4.18 1.07
CA THR A 89 -11.15 -2.75 1.04
C THR A 89 -9.77 -2.57 0.41
N ALA A 90 -9.69 -1.71 -0.60
CA ALA A 90 -8.44 -1.19 -1.12
C ALA A 90 -7.98 -0.02 -0.23
N ILE A 91 -6.78 -0.12 0.30
CA ILE A 91 -6.20 0.79 1.29
C ILE A 91 -4.94 1.39 0.70
N GLY A 92 -4.92 2.72 0.55
CA GLY A 92 -3.73 3.47 0.19
C GLY A 92 -2.95 3.84 1.46
N LEU A 93 -1.68 3.47 1.48
CA LEU A 93 -0.79 3.68 2.62
C LEU A 93 0.33 4.65 2.24
N ALA A 94 0.59 5.64 3.10
CA ALA A 94 1.77 6.48 3.05
C ALA A 94 2.80 5.96 4.07
N ILE A 95 4.02 5.67 3.62
CA ILE A 95 5.06 5.10 4.48
C ILE A 95 5.67 6.22 5.31
N LEU A 96 5.65 6.04 6.64
CA LEU A 96 6.22 6.96 7.61
C LEU A 96 7.67 6.59 7.94
N SER A 97 7.97 5.29 8.05
CA SER A 97 9.32 4.78 8.28
C SER A 97 9.44 3.31 7.87
N MET A 98 10.64 2.87 7.52
CA MET A 98 10.99 1.48 7.24
C MET A 98 12.09 1.01 8.20
N SER A 99 12.15 -0.29 8.49
CA SER A 99 13.12 -0.88 9.44
C SER A 99 13.69 -2.21 8.98
#